data_AF-A0A0F0LJ97-F1
#
_entry.id   AF-A0A0F0LJ97-F1
#
_cell.length_a   1.000
_cell.length_b   1.000
_cell.length_c   1.000
_cell.angle_alpha   90.00
_cell.angle_beta   90.00
_cell.angle_gamma   90.00
#
_symmetry.space_group_name_H-M   'P 1'
#
loop_
_entity.id
_entity.type
_entity.pdbx_description
1 polymer ?
#
loop_
_entity_poly.entity_id
_entity_poly.type
_entity_poly.pdbx_seq_one_letter_code
_entity_poly.pdbx_strand_id
1 'polypeptide(L)'
;MRRVLGTAVIVALVAGGGLLLVWQLPRPISDTSAIGVLWHKHSDELGAAWNRETCAEGVCRQNYRGGTIYAAVKGDAHIVHGGAVGEAFDELGGVARLGLPIAEQSGPADRPWQAFQRAGIFASEDDVPTLVRGVFWQSWLRFAEERGGLGFPKDAEHKDRHGIPVQNFINGVIYVRDGAPVPTISDIAAAHRRAGGAYGPLGYPKGTQRAVGDRLVQQFDGGEVWWSGDTGAASVQAPFLAAFHERGGADGALGLPTAEASRLEGGSMQPFQGGVLYRSDEDGSIRATTAGVIQQRYEELGGPGGELGLPMGEKIDVAGGRYQAFAGGALLWHEGAGVFRLDAANFAFWVADPARFGWPTKDSRTDERGEHQDWEKTQTVLREGRLLTVPSTPVDASTAVLLCDSQCSGNSWIKQGARRAGFSNIVEFGYGGSGYLAPISGLGTGFTESVSRNSLLLPDGDPGVVIITLGGNDAAQKRAVSDVTAAEGQLIGMLRQAYPNAAIVVDGVMSRNDAAHAARRAMDAAVTEEAQRLGVHAISVAGWVSDYTAPQVDNVHLAPAGHDKIAPHYADALRAVLGR
;
A
#
# COMPACT_ATOMS: atom_id res chain seq x y z
N MET A 1 67.13 3.30 -26.00
CA MET A 1 68.30 3.34 -26.92
C MET A 1 69.50 2.63 -26.29
N ARG A 2 69.82 1.42 -26.77
CA ARG A 2 71.16 0.78 -26.88
C ARG A 2 70.92 -0.67 -27.32
N ARG A 3 70.80 -0.88 -28.64
CA ARG A 3 70.83 -2.22 -29.24
C ARG A 3 72.28 -2.70 -29.18
N VAL A 4 72.54 -3.75 -28.42
CA VAL A 4 73.80 -4.50 -28.51
C VAL A 4 73.62 -5.52 -29.64
N LEU A 5 74.24 -5.21 -30.79
CA LEU A 5 74.37 -6.13 -31.92
C LEU A 5 75.28 -7.28 -31.52
N GLY A 6 74.76 -8.51 -31.56
CA GLY A 6 75.53 -9.72 -31.33
C GLY A 6 76.56 -9.94 -32.44
N THR A 7 77.79 -10.27 -32.03
CA THR A 7 78.97 -10.53 -32.84
C THR A 7 78.76 -11.75 -33.75
N ALA A 8 78.90 -11.58 -35.07
CA ALA A 8 78.93 -12.68 -36.04
C ALA A 8 80.38 -13.18 -36.21
N VAL A 9 80.61 -14.48 -36.04
CA VAL A 9 81.86 -15.14 -36.45
C VAL A 9 81.62 -15.73 -37.84
N ILE A 10 82.30 -15.19 -38.85
CA ILE A 10 82.30 -15.69 -40.22
C ILE A 10 83.52 -16.60 -40.38
N VAL A 11 83.31 -17.89 -40.62
CA VAL A 11 84.33 -18.78 -41.17
C VAL A 11 83.97 -19.05 -42.61
N ALA A 12 84.76 -18.49 -43.53
CA ALA A 12 84.64 -18.76 -44.97
C ALA A 12 85.50 -19.98 -45.33
N LEU A 13 84.89 -20.99 -45.93
CA LEU A 13 85.58 -22.05 -46.66
C LEU A 13 85.06 -22.04 -48.10
N VAL A 14 85.99 -21.85 -49.04
CA VAL A 14 85.75 -21.81 -50.48
C VAL A 14 85.83 -23.24 -51.02
N ALA A 15 84.71 -23.77 -51.52
CA ALA A 15 84.65 -24.62 -52.71
C ALA A 15 83.18 -24.99 -53.03
N GLY A 16 82.69 -24.44 -54.15
CA GLY A 16 81.66 -25.04 -55.03
C GLY A 16 80.34 -25.55 -54.42
N GLY A 17 79.27 -24.76 -54.61
CA GLY A 17 77.90 -25.28 -54.65
C GLY A 17 77.01 -24.87 -53.49
N GLY A 18 76.12 -23.90 -53.75
CA GLY A 18 74.94 -23.59 -52.93
C GLY A 18 75.22 -22.92 -51.58
N LEU A 19 74.90 -21.62 -51.46
CA LEU A 19 74.67 -21.02 -50.14
C LEU A 19 73.43 -21.70 -49.51
N LEU A 20 73.66 -22.73 -48.70
CA LEU A 20 72.72 -23.15 -47.68
C LEU A 20 73.02 -22.33 -46.42
N LEU A 21 72.20 -21.32 -46.15
CA LEU A 21 72.15 -20.68 -44.84
C LEU A 21 71.65 -21.73 -43.84
N VAL A 22 72.56 -22.44 -43.18
CA VAL A 22 72.22 -23.28 -42.04
C VAL A 22 72.01 -22.35 -40.85
N TRP A 23 70.75 -22.01 -40.58
CA TRP A 23 70.36 -21.42 -39.30
C TRP A 23 70.72 -22.43 -38.21
N GLN A 24 71.56 -22.02 -37.25
CA GLN A 24 71.83 -22.84 -36.07
C GLN A 24 70.50 -23.17 -35.39
N LEU A 25 70.20 -24.47 -35.34
CA LEU A 25 69.00 -25.04 -34.72
C LEU A 25 68.89 -24.63 -33.23
N PRO A 26 67.66 -24.50 -32.68
CA PRO A 26 67.45 -24.22 -31.27
C PRO A 26 68.12 -25.28 -30.38
N ARG A 27 68.76 -24.83 -29.30
CA ARG A 27 69.43 -25.67 -28.28
C ARG A 27 68.41 -26.61 -27.60
N PRO A 28 68.81 -27.81 -27.13
CA PRO A 28 67.88 -28.89 -26.82
C PRO A 28 66.83 -28.46 -25.78
N ILE A 29 65.58 -28.55 -26.20
CA ILE A 29 64.40 -28.49 -25.33
C ILE A 29 64.36 -29.84 -24.61
N SER A 30 64.11 -29.84 -23.30
CA SER A 30 64.05 -31.07 -22.53
C SER A 30 62.72 -31.78 -22.81
N ASP A 31 62.72 -32.84 -23.61
CA ASP A 31 61.50 -33.57 -23.99
C ASP A 31 60.78 -34.24 -22.80
N THR A 32 61.43 -34.29 -21.63
CA THR A 32 60.91 -34.92 -20.41
C THR A 32 60.54 -33.93 -19.31
N SER A 33 60.81 -32.63 -19.46
CA SER A 33 60.40 -31.64 -18.46
C SER A 33 58.97 -31.17 -18.71
N ALA A 34 58.26 -30.72 -17.67
CA ALA A 34 56.91 -30.18 -17.84
C ALA A 34 56.89 -29.02 -18.85
N ILE A 35 57.95 -28.20 -18.86
CA ILE A 35 58.16 -27.11 -19.82
C ILE A 35 58.28 -27.64 -21.25
N GLY A 36 59.14 -28.63 -21.50
CA GLY A 36 59.31 -29.15 -22.85
C GLY A 36 58.08 -29.91 -23.35
N VAL A 37 57.41 -30.67 -22.48
CA VAL A 37 56.13 -31.34 -22.81
C VAL A 37 55.07 -30.32 -23.21
N LEU A 38 54.95 -29.19 -22.50
CA LEU A 38 54.00 -28.14 -22.86
C LEU A 38 54.40 -27.44 -24.15
N TRP A 39 55.68 -27.11 -24.34
CA TRP A 39 56.15 -26.51 -25.59
C TRP A 39 55.85 -27.38 -26.81
N HIS A 40 56.03 -28.71 -26.73
CA HIS A 40 55.73 -29.60 -27.87
C HIS A 40 54.27 -29.49 -28.33
N LYS A 41 53.34 -29.24 -27.40
CA LYS A 41 51.92 -29.04 -27.70
C LYS A 41 51.61 -27.66 -28.31
N HIS A 42 52.44 -26.65 -28.04
CA HIS A 42 52.20 -25.24 -28.40
C HIS A 42 53.34 -24.63 -29.24
N SER A 43 54.14 -25.48 -29.91
CA SER A 43 55.36 -25.06 -30.59
C SER A 43 55.09 -24.13 -31.77
N ASP A 44 53.97 -24.31 -32.47
CA ASP A 44 53.52 -23.43 -33.56
C ASP A 44 53.24 -22.00 -33.10
N GLU A 45 52.75 -21.84 -31.87
CA GLU A 45 52.42 -20.54 -31.28
C GLU A 45 53.65 -19.88 -30.61
N LEU A 46 54.42 -20.65 -29.86
CA LEU A 46 55.56 -20.13 -29.08
C LEU A 46 56.83 -19.94 -29.90
N GLY A 47 57.01 -20.72 -30.96
CA GLY A 47 58.22 -20.72 -31.78
C GLY A 47 59.46 -21.20 -31.00
N ALA A 48 60.64 -20.82 -31.51
CA ALA A 48 61.93 -21.30 -31.00
C ALA A 48 62.28 -20.72 -29.62
N ALA A 49 62.91 -21.55 -28.77
CA ALA A 49 63.45 -21.15 -27.48
C ALA A 49 64.66 -20.20 -27.63
N TRP A 50 64.75 -19.20 -26.75
CA TRP A 50 65.85 -18.22 -26.70
C TRP A 50 66.94 -18.60 -25.68
N ASN A 51 66.60 -19.40 -24.69
CA ASN A 51 67.50 -19.86 -23.64
C ASN A 51 67.27 -21.34 -23.31
N ARG A 52 68.22 -21.91 -22.55
CA ARG A 52 67.99 -23.20 -21.87
C ARG A 52 67.00 -23.00 -20.74
N GLU A 53 66.26 -24.07 -20.42
CA GLU A 53 65.46 -24.13 -19.20
C GLU A 53 66.33 -23.80 -17.98
N THR A 54 65.87 -22.85 -17.17
CA THR A 54 66.55 -22.41 -15.93
C THR A 54 65.62 -22.62 -14.75
N CYS A 55 66.10 -23.33 -13.73
CA CYS A 55 65.38 -23.52 -12.47
C CYS A 55 66.11 -22.83 -11.32
N ALA A 56 65.44 -21.92 -10.63
CA ALA A 56 65.95 -21.21 -9.46
C ALA A 56 64.80 -20.98 -8.46
N GLU A 57 65.09 -21.09 -7.16
CA GLU A 57 64.13 -20.80 -6.08
C GLU A 57 62.78 -21.52 -6.21
N GLY A 58 62.78 -22.77 -6.72
CA GLY A 58 61.57 -23.57 -6.89
C GLY A 58 60.76 -23.28 -8.16
N VAL A 59 61.24 -22.37 -9.01
CA VAL A 59 60.63 -21.98 -10.27
C VAL A 59 61.53 -22.36 -11.44
N CYS A 60 61.00 -23.14 -12.37
CA CYS A 60 61.61 -23.39 -13.67
C CYS A 60 60.98 -22.47 -14.71
N ARG A 61 61.78 -21.94 -15.63
CA ARG A 61 61.29 -21.17 -16.78
C ARG A 61 62.12 -21.36 -18.03
N GLN A 62 61.50 -21.16 -19.18
CA GLN A 62 62.16 -21.08 -20.48
C GLN A 62 61.45 -20.06 -21.37
N ASN A 63 62.21 -19.20 -22.03
CA ASN A 63 61.71 -18.12 -22.87
C ASN A 63 61.71 -18.57 -24.33
N TYR A 64 60.65 -18.20 -25.03
CA TYR A 64 60.39 -18.49 -26.43
C TYR A 64 60.03 -17.20 -27.17
N ARG A 65 59.96 -17.26 -28.50
CA ARG A 65 59.61 -16.08 -29.31
C ARG A 65 58.21 -15.53 -29.00
N GLY A 66 57.25 -16.41 -28.74
CA GLY A 66 55.84 -16.07 -28.50
C GLY A 66 55.45 -15.96 -27.02
N GLY A 67 56.39 -16.13 -26.08
CA GLY A 67 56.09 -16.09 -24.64
C GLY A 67 57.10 -16.85 -23.79
N THR A 68 56.79 -17.00 -22.50
CA THR A 68 57.63 -17.73 -21.54
C THR A 68 56.81 -18.83 -20.87
N ILE A 69 57.34 -20.05 -20.81
CA ILE A 69 56.73 -21.13 -20.03
C ILE A 69 57.34 -21.12 -18.63
N TYR A 70 56.48 -21.16 -17.62
CA TYR A 70 56.85 -21.26 -16.21
C TYR A 70 56.32 -22.56 -15.62
N ALA A 71 57.09 -23.19 -14.73
CA ALA A 71 56.67 -24.38 -14.00
C ALA A 71 57.19 -24.34 -12.56
N ALA A 72 56.40 -24.87 -11.63
CA ALA A 72 56.94 -25.26 -10.34
C ALA A 72 57.81 -26.52 -10.50
N VAL A 73 58.87 -26.67 -9.68
CA VAL A 73 59.75 -27.86 -9.71
C VAL A 73 58.99 -29.19 -9.57
N LYS A 74 57.81 -29.18 -8.94
CA LYS A 74 56.88 -30.30 -8.84
C LYS A 74 55.44 -29.85 -9.09
N GLY A 75 55.16 -29.33 -10.28
CA GLY A 75 53.82 -28.89 -10.63
C GLY A 75 53.63 -28.72 -12.13
N ASP A 76 52.45 -28.25 -12.50
CA ASP A 76 52.09 -27.99 -13.89
C ASP A 76 52.90 -26.82 -14.45
N ALA A 77 53.16 -26.91 -15.76
CA ALA A 77 53.74 -25.83 -16.52
C ALA A 77 52.60 -25.04 -17.17
N HIS A 78 52.76 -23.72 -17.24
CA HIS A 78 51.82 -22.82 -17.89
C HIS A 78 52.52 -21.79 -18.76
N ILE A 79 51.85 -21.37 -19.83
CA ILE A 79 52.37 -20.40 -20.78
C ILE A 79 51.94 -19.00 -20.35
N VAL A 80 52.90 -18.07 -20.25
CA VAL A 80 52.61 -16.62 -20.26
C VAL A 80 52.97 -16.11 -21.64
N HIS A 81 51.95 -15.86 -22.47
CA HIS A 81 52.12 -15.43 -23.85
C HIS A 81 52.68 -14.00 -23.90
N GLY A 82 53.41 -13.67 -24.97
CA GLY A 82 53.75 -12.28 -25.28
C GLY A 82 52.49 -11.45 -25.59
N GLY A 83 52.61 -10.12 -25.54
CA GLY A 83 51.48 -9.19 -25.66
C GLY A 83 51.01 -8.64 -24.31
N ALA A 84 49.85 -7.99 -24.27
CA ALA A 84 49.44 -7.14 -23.15
C ALA A 84 49.53 -7.81 -21.75
N VAL A 85 49.08 -9.06 -21.62
CA VAL A 85 49.12 -9.79 -20.34
C VAL A 85 50.57 -10.12 -19.93
N GLY A 86 51.39 -10.65 -20.85
CA GLY A 86 52.77 -11.00 -20.57
C GLY A 86 53.67 -9.78 -20.34
N GLU A 87 53.49 -8.72 -21.12
CA GLU A 87 54.19 -7.44 -20.94
C GLU A 87 53.87 -6.84 -19.57
N ALA A 88 52.60 -6.79 -19.18
CA ALA A 88 52.22 -6.33 -17.85
C ALA A 88 52.73 -7.26 -16.73
N PHE A 89 52.74 -8.57 -16.95
CA PHE A 89 53.30 -9.53 -16.00
C PHE A 89 54.78 -9.23 -15.72
N ASP A 90 55.57 -9.01 -16.75
CA ASP A 90 56.99 -8.69 -16.63
C ASP A 90 57.20 -7.31 -15.96
N GLU A 91 56.45 -6.28 -16.38
CA GLU A 91 56.53 -4.93 -15.81
C GLU A 91 56.16 -4.86 -14.33
N LEU A 92 55.17 -5.67 -13.91
CA LEU A 92 54.73 -5.76 -12.51
C LEU A 92 55.65 -6.64 -11.64
N GLY A 93 56.77 -7.12 -12.18
CA GLY A 93 57.79 -7.88 -11.46
C GLY A 93 57.62 -9.40 -11.50
N GLY A 94 56.83 -9.90 -12.43
CA GLY A 94 56.68 -11.31 -12.79
C GLY A 94 56.41 -12.24 -11.62
N VAL A 95 56.99 -13.44 -11.67
CA VAL A 95 56.80 -14.50 -10.65
C VAL A 95 57.12 -14.01 -9.24
N ALA A 96 58.13 -13.13 -9.07
CA ALA A 96 58.53 -12.62 -7.77
C ALA A 96 57.43 -11.79 -7.08
N ARG A 97 56.60 -11.08 -7.86
CA ARG A 97 55.50 -10.23 -7.33
C ARG A 97 54.12 -10.87 -7.45
N LEU A 98 53.84 -11.52 -8.57
CA LEU A 98 52.51 -12.03 -8.92
C LEU A 98 52.37 -13.54 -8.68
N GLY A 99 53.49 -14.24 -8.50
CA GLY A 99 53.54 -15.69 -8.36
C GLY A 99 53.49 -16.40 -9.72
N LEU A 100 53.49 -17.73 -9.68
CA LEU A 100 53.40 -18.53 -10.89
C LEU A 100 52.03 -18.36 -11.57
N PRO A 101 51.94 -18.44 -12.91
CA PRO A 101 50.67 -18.69 -13.58
C PRO A 101 50.04 -19.97 -13.01
N ILE A 102 48.73 -19.96 -12.80
CA ILE A 102 47.96 -21.10 -12.27
C ILE A 102 46.88 -21.60 -13.25
N ALA A 103 46.77 -20.94 -14.40
CA ALA A 103 45.91 -21.31 -15.50
C ALA A 103 46.50 -20.76 -16.81
N GLU A 104 46.13 -21.37 -17.94
CA GLU A 104 46.43 -20.79 -19.25
C GLU A 104 45.67 -19.48 -19.47
N GLN A 105 46.21 -18.66 -20.38
CA GLN A 105 45.54 -17.44 -20.81
C GLN A 105 44.12 -17.76 -21.33
N SER A 106 43.15 -16.98 -20.89
CA SER A 106 41.73 -17.14 -21.19
C SER A 106 41.13 -15.84 -21.71
N GLY A 107 39.92 -15.92 -22.27
CA GLY A 107 39.21 -14.77 -22.83
C GLY A 107 39.38 -14.61 -24.36
N PRO A 108 38.64 -13.68 -24.98
CA PRO A 108 38.75 -13.42 -26.41
C PRO A 108 40.07 -12.73 -26.75
N ALA A 109 40.50 -12.81 -28.01
CA ALA A 109 41.82 -12.32 -28.45
C ALA A 109 42.04 -10.81 -28.22
N ASP A 110 40.96 -10.02 -28.17
CA ASP A 110 40.97 -8.58 -27.90
C ASP A 110 41.01 -8.25 -26.40
N ARG A 111 40.62 -9.19 -25.52
CA ARG A 111 40.62 -9.01 -24.06
C ARG A 111 41.11 -10.27 -23.34
N PRO A 112 42.36 -10.70 -23.58
CA PRO A 112 42.94 -11.83 -22.87
C PRO A 112 43.14 -11.51 -21.39
N TRP A 113 43.06 -12.53 -20.54
CA TRP A 113 43.41 -12.43 -19.13
C TRP A 113 44.08 -13.71 -18.65
N GLN A 114 44.84 -13.61 -17.57
CA GLN A 114 45.49 -14.78 -16.98
C GLN A 114 45.52 -14.71 -15.46
N ALA A 115 45.32 -15.88 -14.84
CA ALA A 115 45.38 -16.09 -13.40
C ALA A 115 46.79 -16.45 -12.95
N PHE A 116 47.26 -15.76 -11.93
CA PHE A 116 48.51 -16.05 -11.21
C PHE A 116 48.21 -16.30 -9.73
N GLN A 117 49.15 -16.92 -9.02
CA GLN A 117 48.96 -17.28 -7.60
C GLN A 117 48.52 -16.10 -6.71
N ARG A 118 48.98 -14.88 -7.00
CA ARG A 118 48.73 -13.69 -6.16
C ARG A 118 47.98 -12.56 -6.86
N ALA A 119 47.67 -12.70 -8.15
CA ALA A 119 46.94 -11.71 -8.91
C ALA A 119 46.31 -12.30 -10.18
N GLY A 120 45.34 -11.58 -10.75
CA GLY A 120 44.90 -11.74 -12.12
C GLY A 120 45.25 -10.49 -12.93
N ILE A 121 45.74 -10.68 -14.16
CA ILE A 121 45.95 -9.60 -15.12
C ILE A 121 44.89 -9.71 -16.20
N PHE A 122 44.14 -8.64 -16.41
CA PHE A 122 43.05 -8.57 -17.39
C PHE A 122 43.39 -7.49 -18.41
N ALA A 123 43.58 -7.87 -19.67
CA ALA A 123 43.74 -6.87 -20.73
C ALA A 123 42.45 -6.06 -20.91
N SER A 124 42.62 -4.78 -21.21
CA SER A 124 41.55 -3.82 -21.47
C SER A 124 41.62 -3.34 -22.92
N GLU A 125 40.51 -2.86 -23.46
CA GLU A 125 40.43 -2.25 -24.79
C GLU A 125 41.28 -0.96 -24.90
N ASP A 126 41.60 -0.33 -23.77
CA ASP A 126 42.44 0.88 -23.69
C ASP A 126 43.96 0.58 -23.57
N ASP A 127 44.39 -0.66 -23.88
CA ASP A 127 45.79 -1.14 -23.82
C ASP A 127 46.50 -1.05 -22.46
N VAL A 128 45.78 -0.69 -21.37
CA VAL A 128 46.31 -0.76 -20.00
C VAL A 128 45.68 -1.94 -19.26
N PRO A 129 46.44 -3.02 -18.98
CA PRO A 129 45.91 -4.16 -18.26
C PRO A 129 45.51 -3.81 -16.83
N THR A 130 44.35 -4.28 -16.42
CA THR A 130 43.85 -4.10 -15.05
C THR A 130 44.33 -5.24 -14.16
N LEU A 131 45.00 -4.86 -13.08
CA LEU A 131 45.49 -5.79 -12.07
C LEU A 131 44.44 -5.99 -10.96
N VAL A 132 44.09 -7.25 -10.71
CA VAL A 132 43.29 -7.66 -9.54
C VAL A 132 44.20 -8.42 -8.60
N ARG A 133 44.36 -7.97 -7.35
CA ARG A 133 45.37 -8.53 -6.42
C ARG A 133 44.88 -8.58 -4.98
N GLY A 134 45.64 -9.25 -4.12
CA GLY A 134 45.37 -9.26 -2.67
C GLY A 134 43.98 -9.77 -2.34
N VAL A 135 43.27 -9.08 -1.46
CA VAL A 135 41.92 -9.47 -1.02
C VAL A 135 40.90 -9.47 -2.17
N PHE A 136 41.06 -8.59 -3.16
CA PHE A 136 40.19 -8.54 -4.34
C PHE A 136 40.37 -9.79 -5.21
N TRP A 137 41.61 -10.22 -5.40
CA TRP A 137 41.92 -11.44 -6.17
C TRP A 137 41.44 -12.70 -5.48
N GLN A 138 41.62 -12.79 -4.16
CA GLN A 138 41.12 -13.91 -3.37
C GLN A 138 39.59 -14.00 -3.44
N SER A 139 38.89 -12.86 -3.38
CA SER A 139 37.44 -12.82 -3.62
C SER A 139 37.09 -13.21 -5.06
N TRP A 140 37.81 -12.68 -6.06
CA TRP A 140 37.55 -13.02 -7.45
C TRP A 140 37.64 -14.53 -7.72
N LEU A 141 38.70 -15.19 -7.25
CA LEU A 141 38.86 -16.63 -7.37
C LEU A 141 37.73 -17.40 -6.64
N ARG A 142 37.36 -16.96 -5.43
CA ARG A 142 36.30 -17.60 -4.65
C ARG A 142 34.94 -17.57 -5.36
N PHE A 143 34.64 -16.47 -6.05
CA PHE A 143 33.33 -16.24 -6.68
C PHE A 143 33.35 -16.49 -8.20
N ALA A 144 34.45 -16.97 -8.77
CA ALA A 144 34.61 -17.17 -10.22
C ALA A 144 33.59 -18.15 -10.82
N GLU A 145 33.16 -19.15 -10.04
CA GLU A 145 32.21 -20.19 -10.47
C GLU A 145 30.74 -19.86 -10.16
N GLU A 146 30.45 -18.79 -9.40
CA GLU A 146 29.09 -18.46 -8.95
C GLU A 146 28.33 -17.61 -9.98
N ARG A 147 27.35 -18.19 -10.72
CA ARG A 147 26.34 -17.45 -11.53
C ARG A 147 26.88 -16.18 -12.25
N GLY A 148 27.93 -16.35 -13.06
CA GLY A 148 28.57 -15.27 -13.83
C GLY A 148 29.66 -14.48 -13.08
N GLY A 149 29.93 -14.83 -11.83
CA GLY A 149 30.97 -14.31 -10.95
C GLY A 149 30.96 -12.79 -10.80
N LEU A 150 32.10 -12.23 -10.41
CA LEU A 150 32.34 -10.78 -10.47
C LEU A 150 32.47 -10.28 -11.92
N GLY A 151 32.90 -11.14 -12.85
CA GLY A 151 33.22 -10.78 -14.23
C GLY A 151 34.57 -10.06 -14.36
N PHE A 152 34.81 -9.42 -15.51
CA PHE A 152 36.04 -8.63 -15.73
C PHE A 152 36.05 -7.38 -14.84
N PRO A 153 37.24 -6.95 -14.38
CA PRO A 153 37.37 -5.69 -13.67
C PRO A 153 37.09 -4.51 -14.62
N LYS A 154 36.44 -3.47 -14.11
CA LYS A 154 36.17 -2.22 -14.81
C LYS A 154 37.21 -1.14 -14.52
N ASP A 155 37.87 -1.26 -13.38
CA ASP A 155 38.91 -0.35 -12.93
C ASP A 155 39.95 -1.08 -12.08
N ALA A 156 41.10 -0.42 -11.92
CA ALA A 156 42.06 -0.82 -10.91
C ALA A 156 41.53 -0.53 -9.51
N GLU A 157 42.01 -1.30 -8.52
CA GLU A 157 41.81 -1.01 -7.11
C GLU A 157 42.12 0.46 -6.82
N HIS A 158 41.16 1.15 -6.21
CA HIS A 158 41.31 2.54 -5.81
C HIS A 158 40.64 2.76 -4.46
N LYS A 159 40.84 3.96 -3.89
CA LYS A 159 40.06 4.42 -2.76
C LYS A 159 38.93 5.29 -3.24
N ASP A 160 37.75 5.01 -2.73
CA ASP A 160 36.57 5.78 -3.00
C ASP A 160 36.60 7.13 -2.25
N ARG A 161 35.58 7.98 -2.41
CA ARG A 161 35.58 9.33 -1.81
C ARG A 161 35.60 9.35 -0.27
N HIS A 162 35.28 8.22 0.37
CA HIS A 162 35.33 8.03 1.82
C HIS A 162 36.60 7.27 2.25
N GLY A 163 37.54 7.05 1.33
CA GLY A 163 38.80 6.36 1.59
C GLY A 163 38.69 4.85 1.64
N ILE A 164 37.52 4.28 1.30
CA ILE A 164 37.28 2.83 1.32
C ILE A 164 37.93 2.21 0.09
N PRO A 165 38.85 1.23 0.24
CA PRO A 165 39.37 0.49 -0.89
C PRO A 165 38.23 -0.24 -1.62
N VAL A 166 38.17 -0.06 -2.93
CA VAL A 166 37.11 -0.58 -3.79
C VAL A 166 37.70 -0.99 -5.14
N GLN A 167 37.09 -2.02 -5.74
CA GLN A 167 37.31 -2.35 -7.14
C GLN A 167 35.98 -2.74 -7.78
N ASN A 168 35.69 -2.17 -8.95
CA ASN A 168 34.46 -2.43 -9.69
C ASN A 168 34.68 -3.51 -10.74
N PHE A 169 33.67 -4.34 -10.94
CA PHE A 169 33.64 -5.40 -11.93
C PHE A 169 32.34 -5.31 -12.73
N ILE A 170 32.28 -6.00 -13.88
CA ILE A 170 31.08 -5.95 -14.74
C ILE A 170 29.84 -6.42 -13.97
N ASN A 171 29.95 -7.53 -13.23
CA ASN A 171 28.84 -8.14 -12.52
C ASN A 171 28.85 -7.83 -11.02
N GLY A 172 29.72 -6.96 -10.52
CA GLY A 172 29.78 -6.70 -9.09
C GLY A 172 30.75 -5.62 -8.67
N VAL A 173 30.91 -5.48 -7.37
CA VAL A 173 31.83 -4.56 -6.72
C VAL A 173 32.33 -5.21 -5.44
N ILE A 174 33.59 -4.97 -5.10
CA ILE A 174 34.14 -5.36 -3.81
C ILE A 174 34.50 -4.08 -3.05
N TYR A 175 33.95 -3.92 -1.86
CA TYR A 175 34.40 -2.91 -0.90
C TYR A 175 35.22 -3.57 0.20
N VAL A 176 36.28 -2.94 0.69
CA VAL A 176 36.99 -3.40 1.89
C VAL A 176 36.40 -2.70 3.12
N ARG A 177 35.58 -3.42 3.89
CA ARG A 177 34.90 -2.92 5.08
C ARG A 177 35.51 -3.58 6.31
N ASP A 178 35.87 -2.77 7.30
CA ASP A 178 36.50 -3.23 8.55
C ASP A 178 37.70 -4.18 8.31
N GLY A 179 38.46 -3.91 7.25
CA GLY A 179 39.62 -4.70 6.84
C GLY A 179 39.32 -5.98 6.06
N ALA A 180 38.05 -6.31 5.80
CA ALA A 180 37.64 -7.50 5.06
C ALA A 180 37.00 -7.15 3.70
N PRO A 181 37.23 -7.95 2.64
CA PRO A 181 36.55 -7.76 1.37
C PRO A 181 35.08 -8.18 1.47
N VAL A 182 34.19 -7.28 1.07
CA VAL A 182 32.74 -7.48 1.04
C VAL A 182 32.26 -7.37 -0.42
N PRO A 183 32.25 -8.50 -1.16
CA PRO A 183 31.71 -8.54 -2.51
C PRO A 183 30.17 -8.41 -2.51
N THR A 184 29.69 -7.64 -3.48
CA THR A 184 28.28 -7.55 -3.90
C THR A 184 28.25 -7.93 -5.37
N ILE A 185 27.55 -9.02 -5.72
CA ILE A 185 27.64 -9.64 -7.05
C ILE A 185 26.27 -9.89 -7.70
N SER A 186 26.29 -10.15 -9.01
CA SER A 186 25.15 -10.55 -9.84
C SER A 186 23.93 -9.61 -9.68
N ASP A 187 22.73 -10.16 -9.51
CA ASP A 187 21.49 -9.39 -9.47
C ASP A 187 21.40 -8.47 -8.26
N ILE A 188 21.98 -8.87 -7.12
CA ILE A 188 22.07 -8.02 -5.93
C ILE A 188 22.94 -6.80 -6.20
N ALA A 189 24.06 -6.96 -6.93
CA ALA A 189 24.87 -5.82 -7.38
C ALA A 189 24.12 -4.91 -8.36
N ALA A 190 23.31 -5.49 -9.24
CA ALA A 190 22.48 -4.71 -10.14
C ALA A 190 21.44 -3.86 -9.37
N ALA A 191 20.77 -4.43 -8.38
CA ALA A 191 19.84 -3.70 -7.51
C ALA A 191 20.54 -2.61 -6.69
N HIS A 192 21.68 -2.94 -6.06
CA HIS A 192 22.48 -1.96 -5.32
C HIS A 192 22.90 -0.77 -6.21
N ARG A 193 23.32 -1.01 -7.45
CA ARG A 193 23.63 0.06 -8.41
C ARG A 193 22.41 0.89 -8.79
N ARG A 194 21.24 0.28 -9.03
CA ARG A 194 19.99 1.02 -9.31
C ARG A 194 19.59 1.93 -8.15
N ALA A 195 19.87 1.50 -6.91
CA ALA A 195 19.67 2.28 -5.70
C ALA A 195 20.75 3.36 -5.44
N GLY A 196 21.69 3.59 -6.37
CA GLY A 196 22.74 4.61 -6.25
C GLY A 196 24.07 4.10 -5.66
N GLY A 197 24.22 2.78 -5.50
CA GLY A 197 25.41 2.14 -4.96
C GLY A 197 25.72 2.56 -3.51
N ALA A 198 27.00 2.56 -3.14
CA ALA A 198 27.44 2.90 -1.79
C ALA A 198 27.13 4.34 -1.33
N TYR A 199 26.73 5.21 -2.28
CA TYR A 199 26.38 6.61 -2.00
C TYR A 199 24.88 6.87 -2.05
N GLY A 200 24.11 5.86 -2.44
CA GLY A 200 22.65 5.87 -2.35
C GLY A 200 22.15 5.51 -0.95
N PRO A 201 20.83 5.41 -0.76
CA PRO A 201 20.23 5.19 0.56
C PRO A 201 20.58 3.84 1.19
N LEU A 202 20.94 2.83 0.39
CA LEU A 202 21.43 1.55 0.92
C LEU A 202 22.80 1.69 1.60
N GLY A 203 23.68 2.57 1.11
CA GLY A 203 25.04 2.69 1.61
C GLY A 203 25.91 1.47 1.29
N TYR A 204 26.94 1.23 2.10
CA TYR A 204 27.89 0.14 1.85
C TYR A 204 27.34 -1.21 2.31
N PRO A 205 27.79 -2.32 1.70
CA PRO A 205 27.43 -3.65 2.18
C PRO A 205 28.08 -3.92 3.55
N LYS A 206 27.34 -4.57 4.44
CA LYS A 206 27.79 -4.98 5.79
C LYS A 206 28.44 -6.36 5.82
N GLY A 207 28.10 -7.21 4.85
CA GLY A 207 28.59 -8.57 4.74
C GLY A 207 28.32 -9.12 3.34
N THR A 208 28.89 -10.28 3.03
CA THR A 208 28.65 -10.96 1.76
C THR A 208 27.20 -11.42 1.65
N GLN A 209 26.71 -11.63 0.43
CA GLN A 209 25.42 -12.28 0.21
C GLN A 209 25.31 -13.61 0.97
N ARG A 210 24.12 -13.92 1.48
CA ARG A 210 23.80 -15.13 2.24
C ARG A 210 22.56 -15.81 1.67
N ALA A 211 22.62 -17.13 1.55
CA ALA A 211 21.47 -17.94 1.18
C ALA A 211 20.50 -18.14 2.36
N VAL A 212 19.21 -18.03 2.07
CA VAL A 212 18.09 -18.29 2.99
C VAL A 212 17.07 -19.16 2.26
N GLY A 213 17.31 -20.47 2.29
CA GLY A 213 16.62 -21.40 1.39
C GLY A 213 17.06 -21.18 -0.05
N ASP A 214 16.09 -20.97 -0.95
CA ASP A 214 16.25 -20.66 -2.37
C ASP A 214 16.44 -19.15 -2.66
N ARG A 215 16.40 -18.32 -1.62
CA ARG A 215 16.54 -16.86 -1.68
C ARG A 215 17.94 -16.43 -1.32
N LEU A 216 18.36 -15.26 -1.81
CA LEU A 216 19.60 -14.60 -1.39
C LEU A 216 19.27 -13.26 -0.72
N VAL A 217 20.04 -12.89 0.29
CA VAL A 217 19.97 -11.57 0.91
C VAL A 217 21.37 -11.01 1.13
N GLN A 218 21.52 -9.70 0.92
CA GLN A 218 22.69 -8.97 1.37
C GLN A 218 22.26 -7.74 2.17
N GLN A 219 22.90 -7.55 3.32
CA GLN A 219 22.66 -6.41 4.19
C GLN A 219 23.59 -5.26 3.85
N PHE A 220 23.05 -4.05 3.91
CA PHE A 220 23.75 -2.79 3.70
C PHE A 220 23.54 -1.88 4.92
N ASP A 221 24.25 -0.75 4.94
CA ASP A 221 24.18 0.20 6.05
C ASP A 221 22.74 0.71 6.30
N GLY A 222 22.01 1.05 5.23
CA GLY A 222 20.66 1.63 5.26
C GLY A 222 19.51 0.73 4.81
N GLY A 223 19.78 -0.56 4.52
CA GLY A 223 18.76 -1.48 4.01
C GLY A 223 19.28 -2.88 3.72
N GLU A 224 18.48 -3.63 3.01
CA GLU A 224 18.82 -4.97 2.53
C GLU A 224 18.32 -5.16 1.10
N VAL A 225 19.03 -5.99 0.34
CA VAL A 225 18.62 -6.41 -1.00
C VAL A 225 18.32 -7.89 -0.95
N TRP A 226 17.13 -8.26 -1.37
CA TRP A 226 16.68 -9.65 -1.48
C TRP A 226 16.59 -10.05 -2.94
N TRP A 227 16.90 -11.31 -3.21
CA TRP A 227 16.73 -11.94 -4.52
C TRP A 227 16.05 -13.30 -4.40
N SER A 228 15.18 -13.61 -5.36
CA SER A 228 14.66 -14.95 -5.62
C SER A 228 14.47 -15.17 -7.12
N GLY A 229 14.25 -16.42 -7.53
CA GLY A 229 13.90 -16.73 -8.92
C GLY A 229 12.61 -16.06 -9.38
N ASP A 230 11.66 -15.85 -8.46
CA ASP A 230 10.33 -15.33 -8.78
C ASP A 230 10.27 -13.79 -8.79
N THR A 231 10.99 -13.13 -7.87
CA THR A 231 10.93 -11.67 -7.70
C THR A 231 12.09 -10.93 -8.35
N GLY A 232 13.18 -11.61 -8.69
CA GLY A 232 14.45 -10.96 -8.97
C GLY A 232 14.99 -10.21 -7.74
N ALA A 233 15.99 -9.34 -7.95
CA ALA A 233 16.61 -8.55 -6.87
C ALA A 233 15.93 -7.18 -6.68
N ALA A 234 15.47 -6.90 -5.46
CA ALA A 234 14.91 -5.62 -5.05
C ALA A 234 15.31 -5.27 -3.61
N SER A 235 15.41 -3.98 -3.30
CA SER A 235 15.79 -3.52 -1.97
C SER A 235 14.60 -3.19 -1.07
N VAL A 236 14.82 -3.31 0.24
CA VAL A 236 14.00 -2.70 1.27
C VAL A 236 14.92 -1.84 2.11
N GLN A 237 14.63 -0.55 2.18
CA GLN A 237 15.45 0.44 2.87
C GLN A 237 14.60 1.34 3.75
N ALA A 238 15.24 2.16 4.57
CA ALA A 238 14.51 3.19 5.32
C ALA A 238 13.66 4.06 4.36
N PRO A 239 12.42 4.41 4.73
CA PRO A 239 11.79 4.16 6.03
C PRO A 239 11.06 2.80 6.16
N PHE A 240 10.95 2.00 5.10
CA PHE A 240 10.14 0.76 5.09
C PHE A 240 10.77 -0.44 5.80
N LEU A 241 12.10 -0.45 5.97
CA LEU A 241 12.83 -1.60 6.53
C LEU A 241 12.32 -2.04 7.91
N ALA A 242 12.10 -1.09 8.83
CA ALA A 242 11.61 -1.41 10.17
C ALA A 242 10.21 -2.03 10.12
N ALA A 243 9.29 -1.41 9.37
CA ALA A 243 7.93 -1.89 9.19
C ALA A 243 7.85 -3.27 8.50
N PHE A 244 8.80 -3.55 7.59
CA PHE A 244 8.96 -4.85 6.97
C PHE A 244 9.35 -5.93 7.99
N HIS A 245 10.36 -5.67 8.82
CA HIS A 245 10.81 -6.61 9.87
C HIS A 245 9.76 -6.82 10.95
N GLU A 246 9.06 -5.76 11.38
CA GLU A 246 7.93 -5.85 12.32
C GLU A 246 6.80 -6.76 11.82
N ARG A 247 6.65 -6.89 10.49
CA ARG A 247 5.67 -7.76 9.83
C ARG A 247 6.21 -9.14 9.48
N GLY A 248 7.33 -9.56 10.09
CA GLY A 248 7.95 -10.86 9.90
C GLY A 248 8.96 -10.94 8.76
N GLY A 249 9.27 -9.81 8.11
CA GLY A 249 10.24 -9.74 7.02
C GLY A 249 9.86 -10.65 5.85
N ALA A 250 10.88 -11.26 5.23
CA ALA A 250 10.73 -12.11 4.04
C ALA A 250 9.90 -13.38 4.27
N ASP A 251 9.70 -13.79 5.53
CA ASP A 251 8.91 -14.96 5.92
C ASP A 251 7.50 -14.57 6.40
N GLY A 252 7.22 -13.27 6.49
CA GLY A 252 5.92 -12.72 6.87
C GLY A 252 4.93 -12.65 5.72
N ALA A 253 3.73 -12.11 6.01
CA ALA A 253 2.64 -12.02 5.03
C ALA A 253 2.95 -11.14 3.81
N LEU A 254 3.91 -10.22 3.91
CA LEU A 254 4.37 -9.41 2.78
C LEU A 254 5.26 -10.20 1.82
N GLY A 255 6.03 -11.17 2.29
CA GLY A 255 7.02 -11.88 1.47
C GLY A 255 8.16 -10.97 0.98
N LEU A 256 8.76 -11.29 -0.17
CA LEU A 256 9.90 -10.55 -0.71
C LEU A 256 9.49 -9.24 -1.41
N PRO A 257 10.38 -8.23 -1.43
CA PRO A 257 10.18 -7.04 -2.26
C PRO A 257 10.15 -7.43 -3.75
N THR A 258 9.28 -6.78 -4.52
CA THR A 258 9.12 -7.03 -5.97
C THR A 258 9.61 -5.87 -6.83
N ALA A 259 9.83 -4.69 -6.22
CA ALA A 259 10.36 -3.50 -6.85
C ALA A 259 11.08 -2.62 -5.82
N GLU A 260 11.78 -1.59 -6.27
CA GLU A 260 12.32 -0.56 -5.36
C GLU A 260 11.19 0.34 -4.83
N ALA A 261 11.42 0.97 -3.67
CA ALA A 261 10.52 2.01 -3.18
C ALA A 261 10.37 3.16 -4.18
N SER A 262 9.16 3.71 -4.28
CA SER A 262 8.84 4.82 -5.20
C SER A 262 8.03 5.92 -4.50
N ARG A 263 8.09 7.14 -5.05
CA ARG A 263 7.30 8.29 -4.57
C ARG A 263 5.92 8.31 -5.20
N LEU A 264 4.96 8.80 -4.42
CA LEU A 264 3.58 9.07 -4.82
C LEU A 264 3.15 10.42 -4.21
N GLU A 265 2.00 10.95 -4.62
CA GLU A 265 1.48 12.18 -4.03
C GLU A 265 1.12 11.96 -2.55
N GLY A 266 1.64 12.81 -1.67
CA GLY A 266 1.42 12.70 -0.23
C GLY A 266 2.21 11.57 0.48
N GLY A 267 3.14 10.89 -0.20
CA GLY A 267 3.83 9.76 0.42
C GLY A 267 4.82 8.98 -0.45
N SER A 268 5.06 7.73 -0.06
CA SER A 268 5.88 6.77 -0.80
C SER A 268 5.32 5.36 -0.64
N MET A 269 5.68 4.44 -1.54
CA MET A 269 5.29 3.03 -1.42
C MET A 269 6.45 2.07 -1.67
N GLN A 270 6.33 0.86 -1.12
CA GLN A 270 7.23 -0.26 -1.32
C GLN A 270 6.40 -1.52 -1.65
N PRO A 271 6.47 -2.03 -2.90
CA PRO A 271 5.79 -3.26 -3.30
C PRO A 271 6.48 -4.53 -2.81
N PHE A 272 5.68 -5.54 -2.48
CA PHE A 272 6.08 -6.89 -2.08
C PHE A 272 5.17 -7.94 -2.76
N GLN A 273 5.54 -9.21 -2.66
CA GLN A 273 4.74 -10.33 -3.20
C GLN A 273 3.33 -10.39 -2.58
N GLY A 274 3.23 -10.14 -1.28
CA GLY A 274 2.02 -10.24 -0.47
C GLY A 274 1.36 -8.90 -0.18
N GLY A 275 1.63 -7.85 -0.97
CA GLY A 275 0.99 -6.54 -0.86
C GLY A 275 1.95 -5.37 -0.94
N VAL A 276 1.51 -4.21 -0.47
CA VAL A 276 2.28 -2.95 -0.58
C VAL A 276 2.33 -2.26 0.78
N LEU A 277 3.50 -1.75 1.16
CA LEU A 277 3.64 -0.80 2.27
C LEU A 277 3.55 0.62 1.73
N TYR A 278 2.76 1.45 2.40
CA TYR A 278 2.59 2.87 2.09
C TYR A 278 3.04 3.70 3.28
N ARG A 279 3.79 4.78 3.00
CA ARG A 279 4.13 5.79 4.00
C ARG A 279 3.42 7.10 3.68
N SER A 280 2.73 7.68 4.66
CA SER A 280 2.19 9.04 4.57
C SER A 280 3.24 10.08 4.92
N ASP A 281 3.32 11.16 4.15
CA ASP A 281 4.16 12.32 4.47
C ASP A 281 3.53 13.22 5.55
N GLU A 282 2.22 13.08 5.81
CA GLU A 282 1.49 13.89 6.80
C GLU A 282 1.85 13.50 8.24
N ASP A 283 1.83 12.20 8.55
CA ASP A 283 2.04 11.67 9.91
C ASP A 283 3.26 10.73 10.00
N GLY A 284 3.92 10.42 8.88
CA GLY A 284 5.06 9.51 8.82
C GLY A 284 4.71 8.03 9.00
N SER A 285 3.43 7.70 9.18
CA SER A 285 2.98 6.33 9.44
C SER A 285 3.19 5.40 8.24
N ILE A 286 3.45 4.12 8.52
CA ILE A 286 3.59 3.07 7.50
C ILE A 286 2.50 2.03 7.69
N ARG A 287 1.70 1.82 6.65
CA ARG A 287 0.52 0.93 6.65
C ARG A 287 0.58 -0.02 5.48
N ALA A 288 0.10 -1.24 5.67
CA ALA A 288 0.05 -2.23 4.59
C ALA A 288 -1.33 -2.32 3.96
N THR A 289 -1.36 -2.55 2.65
CA THR A 289 -2.49 -3.18 1.98
C THR A 289 -2.00 -4.53 1.48
N THR A 290 -2.26 -5.58 2.27
CA THR A 290 -1.83 -6.96 1.96
C THR A 290 -2.54 -7.52 0.74
N ALA A 291 -2.08 -8.64 0.18
CA ALA A 291 -2.69 -9.25 -0.99
C ALA A 291 -4.16 -9.69 -0.78
N GLY A 292 -4.92 -9.74 -1.87
CA GLY A 292 -6.30 -10.24 -1.92
C GLY A 292 -7.31 -9.24 -2.50
N VAL A 293 -8.60 -9.59 -2.42
CA VAL A 293 -9.69 -8.87 -3.11
C VAL A 293 -9.78 -7.38 -2.78
N ILE A 294 -9.50 -6.97 -1.53
CA ILE A 294 -9.46 -5.54 -1.16
C ILE A 294 -8.31 -4.81 -1.86
N GLN A 295 -7.13 -5.41 -1.96
CA GLN A 295 -5.99 -4.79 -2.68
C GLN A 295 -6.30 -4.68 -4.17
N GLN A 296 -6.83 -5.74 -4.77
CA GLN A 296 -7.20 -5.75 -6.18
C GLN A 296 -8.21 -4.63 -6.48
N ARG A 297 -9.26 -4.52 -5.67
CA ARG A 297 -10.25 -3.43 -5.82
C ARG A 297 -9.63 -2.05 -5.59
N TYR A 298 -8.72 -1.91 -4.63
CA TYR A 298 -8.01 -0.65 -4.39
C TYR A 298 -7.19 -0.23 -5.61
N GLU A 299 -6.46 -1.16 -6.22
CA GLU A 299 -5.67 -0.91 -7.43
C GLU A 299 -6.57 -0.59 -8.65
N GLU A 300 -7.69 -1.29 -8.82
CA GLU A 300 -8.71 -0.99 -9.84
C GLU A 300 -9.26 0.44 -9.74
N LEU A 301 -9.40 0.95 -8.51
CA LEU A 301 -9.87 2.30 -8.23
C LEU A 301 -8.75 3.37 -8.32
N GLY A 302 -7.57 3.00 -8.83
CA GLY A 302 -6.44 3.91 -9.02
C GLY A 302 -5.45 3.94 -7.85
N GLY A 303 -5.63 3.08 -6.85
CA GLY A 303 -4.75 2.95 -5.68
C GLY A 303 -4.54 4.27 -4.95
N PRO A 304 -3.30 4.62 -4.57
CA PRO A 304 -3.03 5.85 -3.81
C PRO A 304 -3.30 7.14 -4.58
N GLY A 305 -3.34 7.10 -5.92
CA GLY A 305 -3.70 8.25 -6.76
C GLY A 305 -5.19 8.33 -7.09
N GLY A 306 -5.99 7.37 -6.61
CA GLY A 306 -7.44 7.31 -6.79
C GLY A 306 -8.21 8.06 -5.70
N GLU A 307 -9.54 7.98 -5.76
CA GLU A 307 -10.46 8.68 -4.84
C GLU A 307 -10.32 8.24 -3.36
N LEU A 308 -9.81 7.04 -3.11
CA LEU A 308 -9.59 6.54 -1.75
C LEU A 308 -8.32 7.12 -1.09
N GLY A 309 -7.32 7.51 -1.89
CA GLY A 309 -6.04 7.97 -1.37
C GLY A 309 -5.28 6.90 -0.58
N LEU A 310 -4.39 7.30 0.33
CA LEU A 310 -3.55 6.40 1.11
C LEU A 310 -4.33 5.61 2.17
N PRO A 311 -3.89 4.38 2.52
CA PRO A 311 -4.49 3.63 3.62
C PRO A 311 -4.32 4.37 4.95
N MET A 312 -5.33 4.29 5.81
CA MET A 312 -5.35 4.86 7.17
C MET A 312 -5.22 3.81 8.28
N GLY A 313 -5.34 2.53 7.94
CA GLY A 313 -5.11 1.43 8.86
C GLY A 313 -4.84 0.12 8.12
N GLU A 314 -4.54 -0.92 8.90
CA GLU A 314 -4.49 -2.29 8.39
C GLU A 314 -5.91 -2.79 8.06
N LYS A 315 -6.01 -3.95 7.41
CA LYS A 315 -7.30 -4.62 7.22
C LYS A 315 -7.84 -5.12 8.56
N ILE A 316 -9.12 -4.89 8.82
CA ILE A 316 -9.81 -5.27 10.05
C ILE A 316 -10.86 -6.34 9.73
N ASP A 317 -10.73 -7.51 10.36
CA ASP A 317 -11.74 -8.56 10.33
C ASP A 317 -12.90 -8.22 11.26
N VAL A 318 -14.12 -8.43 10.77
CA VAL A 318 -15.36 -8.28 11.53
C VAL A 318 -16.30 -9.45 11.23
N ALA A 319 -17.38 -9.60 12.00
CA ALA A 319 -18.32 -10.68 11.77
C ALA A 319 -18.93 -10.61 10.35
N GLY A 320 -18.67 -11.63 9.53
CA GLY A 320 -19.20 -11.74 8.16
C GLY A 320 -18.33 -11.11 7.06
N GLY A 321 -17.19 -10.49 7.39
CA GLY A 321 -16.37 -9.83 6.39
C GLY A 321 -15.14 -9.12 6.94
N ARG A 322 -14.62 -8.18 6.16
CA ARG A 322 -13.39 -7.43 6.46
C ARG A 322 -13.47 -6.06 5.80
N TYR A 323 -12.83 -5.06 6.39
CA TYR A 323 -12.68 -3.77 5.73
C TYR A 323 -11.27 -3.21 5.85
N GLN A 324 -10.96 -2.20 5.04
CA GLN A 324 -9.79 -1.34 5.22
C GLN A 324 -10.20 0.12 5.02
N ALA A 325 -9.74 0.97 5.93
CA ALA A 325 -9.94 2.42 5.86
C ALA A 325 -8.81 3.09 5.06
N PHE A 326 -9.19 4.11 4.30
CA PHE A 326 -8.35 4.96 3.47
C PHE A 326 -8.72 6.43 3.71
N ALA A 327 -7.88 7.36 3.27
CA ALA A 327 -8.09 8.79 3.49
C ALA A 327 -9.46 9.30 2.99
N GLY A 328 -9.91 8.80 1.84
CA GLY A 328 -11.19 9.17 1.22
C GLY A 328 -12.39 8.29 1.58
N GLY A 329 -12.22 7.25 2.41
CA GLY A 329 -13.31 6.31 2.70
C GLY A 329 -12.84 4.93 3.13
N ALA A 330 -13.55 3.88 2.71
CA ALA A 330 -13.22 2.51 3.03
C ALA A 330 -13.57 1.54 1.91
N LEU A 331 -12.85 0.41 1.87
CA LEU A 331 -13.26 -0.77 1.11
C LEU A 331 -13.74 -1.85 2.08
N LEU A 332 -14.96 -2.31 1.89
CA LEU A 332 -15.59 -3.34 2.68
C LEU A 332 -15.77 -4.57 1.81
N TRP A 333 -15.32 -5.72 2.30
CA TRP A 333 -15.53 -7.02 1.68
C TRP A 333 -16.41 -7.88 2.56
N HIS A 334 -17.39 -8.55 1.98
CA HIS A 334 -18.13 -9.61 2.66
C HIS A 334 -18.44 -10.79 1.74
N GLU A 335 -18.70 -11.93 2.37
CA GLU A 335 -19.01 -13.16 1.68
C GLU A 335 -20.34 -13.01 0.90
N GLY A 336 -20.35 -13.41 -0.37
CA GLY A 336 -21.53 -13.44 -1.22
C GLY A 336 -21.78 -12.21 -2.11
N ALA A 337 -21.12 -11.06 -1.88
CA ALA A 337 -21.38 -9.85 -2.68
C ALA A 337 -20.13 -9.14 -3.24
N GLY A 338 -18.96 -9.28 -2.63
CA GLY A 338 -17.71 -8.73 -3.15
C GLY A 338 -17.16 -7.58 -2.33
N VAL A 339 -16.41 -6.67 -2.98
CA VAL A 339 -15.76 -5.52 -2.35
C VAL A 339 -16.47 -4.24 -2.78
N PHE A 340 -16.96 -3.46 -1.82
CA PHE A 340 -17.65 -2.19 -2.06
C PHE A 340 -16.93 -1.02 -1.42
N ARG A 341 -16.92 0.10 -2.14
CA ARG A 341 -16.37 1.38 -1.71
C ARG A 341 -17.43 2.16 -0.94
N LEU A 342 -17.08 2.60 0.26
CA LEU A 342 -17.83 3.62 1.00
C LEU A 342 -17.02 4.91 1.03
N ASP A 343 -17.70 6.04 0.91
CA ASP A 343 -17.13 7.33 1.31
C ASP A 343 -16.90 7.40 2.84
N ALA A 344 -16.13 8.38 3.29
CA ALA A 344 -15.76 8.51 4.70
C ALA A 344 -16.97 8.68 5.64
N ALA A 345 -18.02 9.36 5.21
CA ALA A 345 -19.16 9.67 6.06
C ALA A 345 -20.08 8.45 6.24
N ASN A 346 -20.43 7.76 5.17
CA ASN A 346 -21.17 6.50 5.22
C ASN A 346 -20.37 5.41 5.96
N PHE A 347 -19.05 5.36 5.78
CA PHE A 347 -18.19 4.46 6.55
C PHE A 347 -18.24 4.75 8.06
N ALA A 348 -18.22 6.02 8.46
CA ALA A 348 -18.31 6.41 9.88
C ALA A 348 -19.63 5.95 10.53
N PHE A 349 -20.76 6.02 9.81
CA PHE A 349 -22.03 5.50 10.30
C PHE A 349 -22.04 3.97 10.40
N TRP A 350 -21.50 3.29 9.38
CA TRP A 350 -21.50 1.83 9.35
C TRP A 350 -20.61 1.24 10.44
N VAL A 351 -19.39 1.77 10.65
CA VAL A 351 -18.45 1.21 11.64
C VAL A 351 -18.95 1.37 13.08
N ALA A 352 -19.80 2.37 13.34
CA ALA A 352 -20.40 2.60 14.67
C ALA A 352 -21.46 1.54 15.02
N ASP A 353 -22.22 1.04 14.04
CA ASP A 353 -23.22 -0.01 14.22
C ASP A 353 -23.45 -0.81 12.92
N PRO A 354 -22.57 -1.78 12.59
CA PRO A 354 -22.66 -2.55 11.35
C PRO A 354 -23.97 -3.34 11.23
N ALA A 355 -24.53 -3.76 12.37
CA ALA A 355 -25.75 -4.55 12.41
C ALA A 355 -26.99 -3.73 11.99
N ARG A 356 -26.94 -2.40 12.13
CA ARG A 356 -28.07 -1.52 11.83
C ARG A 356 -28.52 -1.60 10.38
N PHE A 357 -27.57 -1.51 9.45
CA PHE A 357 -27.86 -1.46 8.02
C PHE A 357 -27.52 -2.77 7.29
N GLY A 358 -26.70 -3.62 7.91
CA GLY A 358 -26.09 -4.76 7.22
C GLY A 358 -24.90 -4.31 6.36
N TRP A 359 -24.47 -5.18 5.47
CA TRP A 359 -23.37 -4.88 4.55
C TRP A 359 -23.82 -3.95 3.40
N PRO A 360 -22.90 -3.17 2.81
CA PRO A 360 -23.19 -2.45 1.58
C PRO A 360 -23.40 -3.42 0.41
N THR A 361 -24.28 -3.05 -0.52
CA THR A 361 -24.56 -3.85 -1.73
C THR A 361 -24.14 -3.16 -3.03
N LYS A 362 -23.71 -1.90 -2.92
CA LYS A 362 -23.16 -1.08 -4.02
C LYS A 362 -22.11 -0.12 -3.46
N ASP A 363 -21.27 0.39 -4.35
CA ASP A 363 -20.40 1.51 -4.03
C ASP A 363 -21.21 2.77 -3.69
N SER A 364 -20.73 3.57 -2.73
CA SER A 364 -21.23 4.92 -2.45
C SER A 364 -21.35 5.71 -3.75
N ARG A 365 -22.43 6.48 -3.88
CA ARG A 365 -22.61 7.43 -4.99
C ARG A 365 -23.03 8.78 -4.45
N THR A 366 -22.71 9.85 -5.19
CA THR A 366 -23.14 11.20 -4.85
C THR A 366 -23.97 11.75 -6.01
N ASP A 367 -25.13 12.33 -5.69
CA ASP A 367 -25.95 13.11 -6.62
C ASP A 367 -26.38 14.44 -5.99
N GLU A 368 -27.27 15.18 -6.65
CA GLU A 368 -27.78 16.47 -6.17
C GLU A 368 -28.53 16.39 -4.83
N ARG A 369 -28.98 15.20 -4.42
CA ARG A 369 -29.68 14.98 -3.14
C ARG A 369 -28.74 14.64 -1.99
N GLY A 370 -27.49 14.26 -2.28
CA GLY A 370 -26.48 13.96 -1.26
C GLY A 370 -25.69 12.68 -1.56
N GLU A 371 -25.08 12.11 -0.52
CA GLU A 371 -24.29 10.88 -0.58
C GLU A 371 -25.19 9.68 -0.29
N HIS A 372 -25.36 8.79 -1.26
CA HIS A 372 -26.23 7.63 -1.17
C HIS A 372 -25.43 6.38 -0.88
N GLN A 373 -26.04 5.50 -0.08
CA GLN A 373 -25.55 4.16 0.15
C GLN A 373 -26.70 3.14 0.10
N ASP A 374 -26.48 2.07 -0.66
CA ASP A 374 -27.36 0.90 -0.69
C ASP A 374 -26.82 -0.15 0.28
N TRP A 375 -27.64 -0.54 1.24
CA TRP A 375 -27.33 -1.54 2.26
C TRP A 375 -28.21 -2.78 2.07
N GLU A 376 -27.86 -3.89 2.73
CA GLU A 376 -28.68 -5.11 2.74
C GLU A 376 -30.09 -4.86 3.27
N LYS A 377 -30.24 -4.00 4.30
CA LYS A 377 -31.52 -3.79 5.00
C LYS A 377 -32.27 -2.54 4.58
N THR A 378 -31.59 -1.56 3.97
CA THR A 378 -32.20 -0.26 3.62
C THR A 378 -31.34 0.48 2.60
N GLN A 379 -31.81 1.65 2.17
CA GLN A 379 -31.03 2.64 1.43
C GLN A 379 -31.01 3.93 2.24
N THR A 380 -29.89 4.65 2.23
CA THR A 380 -29.77 5.93 2.92
C THR A 380 -29.22 7.03 2.02
N VAL A 381 -29.55 8.27 2.36
CA VAL A 381 -28.95 9.48 1.80
C VAL A 381 -28.42 10.32 2.95
N LEU A 382 -27.17 10.73 2.88
CA LEU A 382 -26.58 11.72 3.77
C LEU A 382 -26.66 13.09 3.10
N ARG A 383 -27.42 14.00 3.71
CA ARG A 383 -27.58 15.38 3.25
C ARG A 383 -27.26 16.32 4.41
N GLU A 384 -26.23 17.16 4.24
CA GLU A 384 -25.80 18.14 5.25
C GLU A 384 -25.59 17.53 6.66
N GLY A 385 -25.00 16.33 6.74
CA GLY A 385 -24.76 15.61 7.99
C GLY A 385 -25.98 14.88 8.56
N ARG A 386 -27.16 14.99 7.94
CA ARG A 386 -28.37 14.25 8.29
C ARG A 386 -28.45 12.95 7.49
N LEU A 387 -28.48 11.82 8.19
CA LEU A 387 -28.73 10.54 7.55
C LEU A 387 -30.24 10.34 7.43
N LEU A 388 -30.71 10.13 6.20
CA LEU A 388 -32.10 9.91 5.84
C LEU A 388 -32.26 8.49 5.30
N THR A 389 -33.42 7.87 5.53
CA THR A 389 -33.77 6.58 4.90
C THR A 389 -34.44 6.83 3.56
N VAL A 390 -34.13 6.07 2.52
CA VAL A 390 -34.88 6.12 1.27
C VAL A 390 -36.10 5.20 1.41
N PRO A 391 -37.32 5.74 1.50
CA PRO A 391 -38.52 4.92 1.61
C PRO A 391 -38.82 4.21 0.28
N SER A 392 -39.51 3.06 0.36
CA SER A 392 -40.01 2.36 -0.84
C SER A 392 -41.13 3.14 -1.55
N THR A 393 -41.88 3.95 -0.80
CA THR A 393 -42.88 4.87 -1.34
C THR A 393 -42.28 6.27 -1.43
N PRO A 394 -42.31 6.93 -2.61
CA PRO A 394 -41.83 8.30 -2.74
C PRO A 394 -42.49 9.25 -1.73
N VAL A 395 -41.68 10.14 -1.15
CA VAL A 395 -42.15 11.23 -0.29
C VAL A 395 -42.13 12.51 -1.14
N ASP A 396 -43.32 12.98 -1.48
CA ASP A 396 -43.54 14.16 -2.33
C ASP A 396 -44.61 15.10 -1.72
N ALA A 397 -44.97 16.16 -2.44
CA ALA A 397 -45.93 17.17 -1.96
C ALA A 397 -47.33 16.62 -1.62
N SER A 398 -47.66 15.39 -2.03
CA SER A 398 -48.90 14.67 -1.67
C SER A 398 -48.78 13.86 -0.38
N THR A 399 -47.58 13.77 0.19
CA THR A 399 -47.26 12.97 1.38
C THR A 399 -47.36 13.79 2.66
N ALA A 400 -48.02 13.23 3.68
CA ALA A 400 -47.91 13.67 5.06
C ALA A 400 -46.98 12.74 5.85
N VAL A 401 -45.91 13.29 6.42
CA VAL A 401 -45.01 12.59 7.33
C VAL A 401 -45.48 12.82 8.76
N LEU A 402 -45.76 11.76 9.50
CA LEU A 402 -46.29 11.84 10.87
C LEU A 402 -45.20 11.45 11.89
N LEU A 403 -44.89 12.34 12.84
CA LEU A 403 -44.07 12.05 14.01
C LEU A 403 -44.99 11.97 15.22
N CYS A 404 -45.20 10.78 15.76
CA CYS A 404 -46.38 10.55 16.58
C CYS A 404 -46.20 9.50 17.66
N ASP A 405 -47.01 9.60 18.70
CA ASP A 405 -47.15 8.59 19.73
C ASP A 405 -48.25 7.55 19.38
N SER A 406 -48.83 6.91 20.41
CA SER A 406 -49.91 5.93 20.25
C SER A 406 -51.18 6.51 19.60
N GLN A 407 -51.35 7.83 19.54
CA GLN A 407 -52.49 8.47 18.87
C GLN A 407 -52.52 8.21 17.36
N CYS A 408 -51.40 7.82 16.74
CA CYS A 408 -51.37 7.47 15.31
C CYS A 408 -51.68 6.01 15.00
N SER A 409 -51.82 5.14 16.01
CA SER A 409 -52.04 3.72 15.77
C SER A 409 -53.29 3.45 14.92
N GLY A 410 -53.20 2.44 14.04
CA GLY A 410 -54.30 2.03 13.18
C GLY A 410 -54.74 3.10 12.17
N ASN A 411 -56.04 3.20 11.91
CA ASN A 411 -56.63 4.24 11.05
C ASN A 411 -57.00 5.48 11.88
N SER A 412 -56.00 6.13 12.46
CA SER A 412 -56.17 7.20 13.43
C SER A 412 -56.86 8.45 12.87
N TRP A 413 -57.27 9.35 13.77
CA TRP A 413 -57.90 10.63 13.41
C TRP A 413 -56.96 11.52 12.61
N ILE A 414 -55.65 11.43 12.87
CA ILE A 414 -54.59 12.15 12.18
C ILE A 414 -54.44 11.63 10.75
N LYS A 415 -54.36 10.30 10.57
CA LYS A 415 -54.25 9.68 9.24
C LYS A 415 -55.51 9.90 8.41
N GLN A 416 -56.68 9.73 9.02
CA GLN A 416 -57.95 10.01 8.36
C GLN A 416 -58.09 11.48 8.00
N GLY A 417 -57.73 12.39 8.91
CA GLY A 417 -57.81 13.83 8.68
C GLY A 417 -56.83 14.32 7.62
N ALA A 418 -55.57 13.84 7.65
CA ALA A 418 -54.57 14.14 6.62
C ALA A 418 -55.03 13.70 5.22
N ARG A 419 -55.57 12.47 5.10
CA ARG A 419 -56.15 12.00 3.81
C ARG A 419 -57.32 12.86 3.37
N ARG A 420 -58.23 13.21 4.28
CA ARG A 420 -59.36 14.12 3.99
C ARG A 420 -58.87 15.52 3.61
N ALA A 421 -57.74 15.97 4.15
CA ALA A 421 -57.10 17.24 3.82
C ALA A 421 -56.32 17.21 2.49
N GLY A 422 -56.31 16.08 1.78
CA GLY A 422 -55.76 15.95 0.43
C GLY A 422 -54.38 15.30 0.35
N PHE A 423 -53.84 14.78 1.46
CA PHE A 423 -52.58 14.03 1.44
C PHE A 423 -52.86 12.55 1.15
N SER A 424 -52.66 12.14 -0.11
CA SER A 424 -52.92 10.77 -0.56
C SER A 424 -51.96 9.74 0.04
N ASN A 425 -50.76 10.17 0.39
CA ASN A 425 -49.71 9.31 0.95
C ASN A 425 -49.45 9.68 2.41
N ILE A 426 -49.27 8.67 3.25
CA ILE A 426 -48.95 8.86 4.67
C ILE A 426 -47.71 8.03 4.98
N VAL A 427 -46.69 8.67 5.55
CA VAL A 427 -45.53 7.99 6.12
C VAL A 427 -45.54 8.22 7.62
N GLU A 428 -45.61 7.15 8.39
CA GLU A 428 -45.77 7.21 9.83
C GLU A 428 -44.49 6.79 10.56
N PHE A 429 -44.06 7.65 11.48
CA PHE A 429 -43.12 7.36 12.55
C PHE A 429 -43.89 7.40 13.86
N GLY A 430 -44.60 6.30 14.14
CA GLY A 430 -45.49 6.15 15.28
C GLY A 430 -44.87 5.23 16.33
N TYR A 431 -44.54 5.76 17.50
CA TYR A 431 -43.98 4.97 18.60
C TYR A 431 -44.86 5.11 19.84
N GLY A 432 -45.54 4.04 20.24
CA GLY A 432 -46.38 4.07 21.43
C GLY A 432 -45.60 4.48 22.68
N GLY A 433 -46.14 5.43 23.46
CA GLY A 433 -45.56 5.89 24.72
C GLY A 433 -44.42 6.92 24.60
N SER A 434 -44.03 7.31 23.38
CA SER A 434 -43.00 8.33 23.18
C SER A 434 -43.54 9.76 23.25
N GLY A 435 -42.63 10.71 23.37
CA GLY A 435 -42.91 12.13 23.30
C GLY A 435 -41.70 12.89 22.75
N TYR A 436 -41.66 14.20 22.96
CA TYR A 436 -40.48 15.00 22.64
C TYR A 436 -39.27 14.52 23.44
N LEU A 437 -39.48 14.26 24.74
CA LEU A 437 -38.50 13.76 25.69
C LEU A 437 -38.83 12.37 26.24
N ALA A 438 -40.11 12.00 26.29
CA ALA A 438 -40.54 10.66 26.69
C ALA A 438 -39.96 9.62 25.69
N PRO A 439 -39.28 8.57 26.19
CA PRO A 439 -38.44 7.73 25.36
C PRO A 439 -39.22 6.84 24.39
N ILE A 440 -38.68 6.67 23.18
CA ILE A 440 -39.10 5.66 22.22
C ILE A 440 -38.60 4.30 22.70
N SER A 441 -39.51 3.32 22.80
CA SER A 441 -39.16 1.94 23.15
C SER A 441 -38.13 1.38 22.16
N GLY A 442 -37.05 0.80 22.67
CA GLY A 442 -35.92 0.30 21.87
C GLY A 442 -34.81 1.32 21.60
N LEU A 443 -35.11 2.63 21.61
CA LEU A 443 -34.10 3.68 21.41
C LEU A 443 -33.68 4.36 22.72
N GLY A 444 -34.50 4.28 23.77
CA GLY A 444 -34.19 4.80 25.11
C GLY A 444 -34.17 6.33 25.23
N THR A 445 -34.45 7.05 24.14
CA THR A 445 -34.41 8.52 24.05
C THR A 445 -35.68 9.03 23.38
N GLY A 446 -36.05 10.29 23.64
CA GLY A 446 -37.22 10.93 23.01
C GLY A 446 -37.02 11.17 21.51
N PHE A 447 -38.08 11.62 20.83
CA PHE A 447 -38.02 11.90 19.39
C PHE A 447 -36.92 12.90 19.02
N THR A 448 -36.80 13.99 19.78
CA THR A 448 -35.83 15.05 19.48
C THR A 448 -34.40 14.52 19.50
N GLU A 449 -34.04 13.78 20.55
CA GLU A 449 -32.70 13.20 20.65
C GLU A 449 -32.48 12.06 19.64
N SER A 450 -33.50 11.24 19.38
CA SER A 450 -33.42 10.15 18.42
C SER A 450 -33.18 10.64 16.99
N VAL A 451 -33.85 11.72 16.57
CA VAL A 451 -33.61 12.35 15.26
C VAL A 451 -32.25 13.03 15.24
N SER A 452 -31.87 13.73 16.32
CA SER A 452 -30.59 14.43 16.42
C SER A 452 -29.38 13.49 16.27
N ARG A 453 -29.42 12.33 16.92
CA ARG A 453 -28.34 11.33 16.87
C ARG A 453 -28.40 10.40 15.66
N ASN A 454 -29.29 10.67 14.70
CA ASN A 454 -29.59 9.77 13.58
C ASN A 454 -29.93 8.34 14.05
N SER A 455 -30.44 8.11 15.27
CA SER A 455 -30.93 6.79 15.72
C SER A 455 -32.34 6.51 15.19
N LEU A 456 -33.12 7.57 14.96
CA LEU A 456 -34.35 7.55 14.16
C LEU A 456 -34.10 8.29 12.84
N LEU A 457 -34.16 7.58 11.71
CA LEU A 457 -33.94 8.17 10.38
C LEU A 457 -35.25 8.71 9.81
N LEU A 458 -35.25 9.99 9.48
CA LEU A 458 -36.31 10.61 8.70
C LEU A 458 -36.27 10.13 7.24
N PRO A 459 -37.40 10.07 6.53
CA PRO A 459 -37.43 9.64 5.14
C PRO A 459 -36.88 10.72 4.20
N ASP A 460 -36.11 10.33 3.19
CA ASP A 460 -35.73 11.23 2.10
C ASP A 460 -36.94 11.56 1.22
N GLY A 461 -36.99 12.80 0.75
CA GLY A 461 -38.03 13.35 -0.12
C GLY A 461 -38.47 14.76 0.30
N ASP A 462 -39.55 15.23 -0.32
CA ASP A 462 -40.09 16.58 -0.12
C ASP A 462 -41.58 16.51 0.23
N PRO A 463 -41.94 16.19 1.49
CA PRO A 463 -43.32 16.00 1.90
C PRO A 463 -44.11 17.30 1.81
N GLY A 464 -45.40 17.21 1.51
CA GLY A 464 -46.28 18.39 1.55
C GLY A 464 -46.50 18.91 2.97
N VAL A 465 -46.48 18.01 3.97
CA VAL A 465 -46.62 18.37 5.38
C VAL A 465 -45.88 17.39 6.29
N VAL A 466 -45.30 17.91 7.37
CA VAL A 466 -44.86 17.14 8.53
C VAL A 466 -45.78 17.46 9.70
N ILE A 467 -46.44 16.45 10.25
CA ILE A 467 -47.37 16.57 11.38
C ILE A 467 -46.71 15.96 12.62
N ILE A 468 -46.60 16.76 13.67
CA ILE A 468 -46.03 16.35 14.95
C ILE A 468 -47.16 16.23 15.96
N THR A 469 -47.40 15.02 16.46
CA THR A 469 -48.41 14.75 17.49
C THR A 469 -47.74 14.06 18.68
N LEU A 470 -47.11 14.88 19.54
CA LEU A 470 -46.33 14.44 20.69
C LEU A 470 -46.81 15.18 21.97
N GLY A 471 -46.04 15.11 23.07
CA GLY A 471 -46.36 15.85 24.31
C GLY A 471 -47.30 15.11 25.28
N GLY A 472 -48.16 14.21 24.79
CA GLY A 472 -49.08 13.46 25.65
C GLY A 472 -48.39 12.61 26.72
N ASN A 473 -47.31 11.92 26.35
CA ASN A 473 -46.53 11.11 27.27
C ASN A 473 -45.57 11.95 28.12
N ASP A 474 -45.10 13.09 27.60
CA ASP A 474 -44.33 14.07 28.39
C ASP A 474 -45.19 14.64 29.54
N ALA A 475 -46.46 14.95 29.26
CA ALA A 475 -47.43 15.39 30.25
C ALA A 475 -47.73 14.30 31.30
N ALA A 476 -47.91 13.05 30.86
CA ALA A 476 -48.14 11.92 31.76
C ALA A 476 -46.94 11.67 32.70
N GLN A 477 -45.72 11.87 32.19
CA GLN A 477 -44.48 11.79 32.96
C GLN A 477 -44.17 13.05 33.77
N LYS A 478 -45.04 14.07 33.75
CA LYS A 478 -44.88 15.35 34.46
C LYS A 478 -43.56 16.05 34.12
N ARG A 479 -43.12 15.95 32.87
CA ARG A 479 -41.92 16.66 32.40
C ARG A 479 -42.14 18.17 32.46
N ALA A 480 -41.07 18.92 32.72
CA ALA A 480 -41.14 20.37 32.75
C ALA A 480 -41.50 20.88 31.34
N VAL A 481 -42.48 21.78 31.29
CA VAL A 481 -42.96 22.38 30.04
C VAL A 481 -41.82 23.05 29.27
N SER A 482 -40.94 23.75 29.97
CA SER A 482 -39.75 24.41 29.39
C SER A 482 -38.83 23.45 28.66
N ASP A 483 -38.66 22.23 29.18
CA ASP A 483 -37.76 21.24 28.58
C ASP A 483 -38.41 20.63 27.34
N VAL A 484 -39.73 20.41 27.40
CA VAL A 484 -40.51 19.87 26.27
C VAL A 484 -40.54 20.86 25.12
N THR A 485 -40.83 22.15 25.37
CA THR A 485 -40.86 23.16 24.30
C THR A 485 -39.47 23.45 23.75
N ALA A 486 -38.41 23.37 24.57
CA ALA A 486 -37.04 23.43 24.07
C ALA A 486 -36.71 22.25 23.14
N ALA A 487 -37.13 21.04 23.50
CA ALA A 487 -36.96 19.84 22.68
C ALA A 487 -37.79 19.89 21.40
N GLU A 488 -38.99 20.44 21.46
CA GLU A 488 -39.84 20.73 20.30
C GLU A 488 -39.14 21.69 19.32
N GLY A 489 -38.62 22.81 19.83
CA GLY A 489 -37.92 23.79 18.99
C GLY A 489 -36.68 23.20 18.29
N GLN A 490 -35.94 22.33 18.98
CA GLN A 490 -34.84 21.58 18.37
C GLN A 490 -35.33 20.64 17.27
N LEU A 491 -36.41 19.89 17.50
CA LEU A 491 -36.98 18.97 16.51
C LEU A 491 -37.47 19.72 15.27
N ILE A 492 -38.21 20.81 15.45
CA ILE A 492 -38.69 21.67 14.36
C ILE A 492 -37.51 22.23 13.56
N GLY A 493 -36.44 22.66 14.23
CA GLY A 493 -35.21 23.12 13.56
C GLY A 493 -34.61 22.06 12.64
N MET A 494 -34.53 20.80 13.10
CA MET A 494 -34.04 19.69 12.28
C MET A 494 -35.00 19.32 11.14
N LEU A 495 -36.32 19.41 11.37
CA LEU A 495 -37.32 19.14 10.34
C LEU A 495 -37.30 20.18 9.22
N ARG A 496 -37.07 21.47 9.54
CA ARG A 496 -36.87 22.52 8.53
C ARG A 496 -35.64 22.28 7.67
N GLN A 497 -34.56 21.77 8.26
CA GLN A 497 -33.37 21.38 7.52
C GLN A 497 -33.63 20.18 6.61
N ALA A 498 -34.36 19.17 7.11
CA ALA A 498 -34.69 17.98 6.34
C ALA A 498 -35.66 18.28 5.19
N TYR A 499 -36.64 19.15 5.42
CA TYR A 499 -37.78 19.42 4.53
C TYR A 499 -38.04 20.93 4.37
N PRO A 500 -37.21 21.64 3.59
CA PRO A 500 -37.30 23.10 3.49
C PRO A 500 -38.61 23.60 2.86
N ASN A 501 -39.29 22.79 2.04
CA ASN A 501 -40.54 23.18 1.38
C ASN A 501 -41.80 22.64 2.08
N ALA A 502 -41.65 21.79 3.10
CA ALA A 502 -42.78 21.20 3.79
C ALA A 502 -43.40 22.17 4.81
N ALA A 503 -44.73 22.19 4.87
CA ALA A 503 -45.40 22.78 6.02
C ALA A 503 -45.15 21.92 7.27
N ILE A 504 -44.89 22.55 8.42
CA ILE A 504 -44.81 21.84 9.70
C ILE A 504 -46.05 22.21 10.51
N VAL A 505 -46.75 21.19 10.99
CA VAL A 505 -47.95 21.31 11.81
C VAL A 505 -47.70 20.61 13.14
N VAL A 506 -47.79 21.35 14.24
CA VAL A 506 -47.77 20.78 15.59
C VAL A 506 -49.21 20.61 16.06
N ASP A 507 -49.62 19.37 16.24
CA ASP A 507 -50.83 19.05 16.95
C ASP A 507 -50.57 19.14 18.45
N GLY A 508 -51.50 19.77 19.17
CA GLY A 508 -51.50 19.76 20.61
C GLY A 508 -51.85 18.37 21.19
N VAL A 509 -52.11 18.32 22.50
CA VAL A 509 -52.30 17.07 23.22
C VAL A 509 -53.79 16.76 23.39
N MET A 510 -54.26 15.72 22.69
CA MET A 510 -55.63 15.22 22.77
C MET A 510 -56.07 15.02 24.23
N SER A 511 -57.22 15.62 24.60
CA SER A 511 -57.70 15.62 25.99
C SER A 511 -59.22 15.76 26.15
N ARG A 512 -59.73 15.43 27.33
CA ARG A 512 -61.07 15.79 27.83
C ARG A 512 -61.04 17.15 28.54
N ASN A 513 -62.21 17.67 28.92
CA ASN A 513 -62.41 18.91 29.67
C ASN A 513 -62.46 18.75 31.21
N ASP A 514 -62.18 17.55 31.73
CA ASP A 514 -62.18 17.29 33.17
C ASP A 514 -60.84 17.60 33.87
N ALA A 515 -60.82 17.54 35.20
CA ALA A 515 -59.64 17.84 36.01
C ALA A 515 -58.49 16.83 35.79
N ALA A 516 -58.79 15.56 35.46
CA ALA A 516 -57.75 14.54 35.24
C ALA A 516 -56.92 14.83 33.99
N HIS A 517 -57.46 15.61 33.05
CA HIS A 517 -56.77 16.01 31.82
C HIS A 517 -56.17 17.42 31.86
N ALA A 518 -56.14 18.09 33.01
CA ALA A 518 -55.59 19.44 33.15
C ALA A 518 -54.11 19.53 32.69
N ALA A 519 -53.27 18.56 33.06
CA ALA A 519 -51.87 18.53 32.63
C ALA A 519 -51.71 18.34 31.11
N ARG A 520 -52.58 17.55 30.47
CA ARG A 520 -52.58 17.38 29.01
C ARG A 520 -52.97 18.69 28.32
N ARG A 521 -53.99 19.39 28.81
CA ARG A 521 -54.38 20.71 28.28
C ARG A 521 -53.29 21.77 28.48
N ALA A 522 -52.58 21.74 29.60
CA ALA A 522 -51.44 22.64 29.82
C ALA A 522 -50.29 22.34 28.84
N MET A 523 -50.01 21.06 28.57
CA MET A 523 -48.99 20.68 27.59
C MET A 523 -49.42 21.03 26.15
N ASP A 524 -50.69 20.83 25.80
CA ASP A 524 -51.27 21.27 24.52
C ASP A 524 -51.04 22.77 24.28
N ALA A 525 -51.40 23.61 25.26
CA ALA A 525 -51.20 25.05 25.18
C ALA A 525 -49.71 25.39 24.98
N ALA A 526 -48.82 24.74 25.73
CA ALA A 526 -47.40 25.01 25.65
C ALA A 526 -46.76 24.66 24.30
N VAL A 527 -47.05 23.48 23.76
CA VAL A 527 -46.46 23.07 22.47
C VAL A 527 -47.07 23.86 21.31
N THR A 528 -48.37 24.16 21.38
CA THR A 528 -49.01 24.98 20.33
C THR A 528 -48.56 26.44 20.36
N GLU A 529 -48.31 27.02 21.54
CA GLU A 529 -47.73 28.36 21.68
C GLU A 529 -46.28 28.41 21.17
N GLU A 530 -45.47 27.40 21.48
CA GLU A 530 -44.09 27.30 21.00
C GLU A 530 -44.04 27.15 19.47
N ALA A 531 -44.88 26.29 18.90
CA ALA A 531 -45.04 26.13 17.46
C ALA A 531 -45.37 27.48 16.76
N GLN A 532 -46.34 28.23 17.32
CA GLN A 532 -46.68 29.56 16.82
C GLN A 532 -45.51 30.54 16.95
N ARG A 533 -44.79 30.52 18.09
CA ARG A 533 -43.61 31.37 18.33
C ARG A 533 -42.49 31.08 17.32
N LEU A 534 -42.33 29.82 16.92
CA LEU A 534 -41.35 29.39 15.93
C LEU A 534 -41.82 29.62 14.48
N GLY A 535 -43.05 30.08 14.27
CA GLY A 535 -43.62 30.37 12.96
C GLY A 535 -43.96 29.10 12.16
N VAL A 536 -44.32 28.00 12.84
CA VAL A 536 -44.94 26.84 12.21
C VAL A 536 -46.44 26.79 12.54
N HIS A 537 -47.19 25.94 11.85
CA HIS A 537 -48.62 25.81 12.09
C HIS A 537 -48.88 25.04 13.38
N ALA A 538 -49.97 25.38 14.07
CA ALA A 538 -50.37 24.72 15.30
C ALA A 538 -51.87 24.43 15.30
N ILE A 539 -52.26 23.25 15.75
CA ILE A 539 -53.66 22.84 15.93
C ILE A 539 -53.84 22.36 17.37
N SER A 540 -54.47 23.18 18.21
CA SER A 540 -54.87 22.74 19.54
C SER A 540 -56.01 21.73 19.43
N VAL A 541 -55.85 20.60 20.11
CA VAL A 541 -56.85 19.54 20.22
C VAL A 541 -57.27 19.30 21.67
N ALA A 542 -56.94 20.25 22.55
CA ALA A 542 -57.38 20.29 23.93
C ALA A 542 -58.91 20.27 23.99
N GLY A 543 -59.45 19.36 24.80
CA GLY A 543 -60.91 19.26 25.05
C GLY A 543 -61.71 18.54 23.99
N TRP A 544 -61.14 18.26 22.81
CA TRP A 544 -61.86 17.69 21.67
C TRP A 544 -62.56 16.37 21.95
N VAL A 545 -62.04 15.56 22.88
CA VAL A 545 -62.72 14.32 23.29
C VAL A 545 -64.09 14.63 23.92
N SER A 546 -64.15 15.66 24.76
CA SER A 546 -65.40 16.11 25.39
C SER A 546 -66.28 16.86 24.39
N ASP A 547 -65.70 17.78 23.62
CA ASP A 547 -66.44 18.67 22.72
C ASP A 547 -67.15 17.91 21.60
N TYR A 548 -66.51 16.88 21.07
CA TYR A 548 -67.08 16.03 20.01
C TYR A 548 -67.68 14.73 20.53
N THR A 549 -67.72 14.55 21.86
CA THR A 549 -68.21 13.33 22.51
C THR A 549 -67.57 12.08 21.88
N ALA A 550 -66.25 12.11 21.72
CA ALA A 550 -65.49 11.09 21.02
C ALA A 550 -65.23 9.89 21.95
N PRO A 551 -65.72 8.67 21.61
CA PRO A 551 -65.50 7.50 22.46
C PRO A 551 -64.02 7.16 22.61
N GLN A 552 -63.61 6.79 23.83
CA GLN A 552 -62.26 6.34 24.14
C GLN A 552 -62.27 4.86 24.56
N VAL A 553 -61.20 4.13 24.24
CA VAL A 553 -60.98 2.76 24.73
C VAL A 553 -60.42 2.74 26.15
N ASP A 554 -59.70 3.80 26.52
CA ASP A 554 -59.18 4.01 27.86
C ASP A 554 -59.17 5.51 28.20
N ASN A 555 -58.35 5.92 29.15
CA ASN A 555 -58.31 7.32 29.57
C ASN A 555 -57.79 8.28 28.48
N VAL A 556 -56.98 7.83 27.53
CA VAL A 556 -56.23 8.71 26.60
C VAL A 556 -56.29 8.27 25.13
N HIS A 557 -56.68 7.04 24.82
CA HIS A 557 -56.77 6.52 23.45
C HIS A 557 -58.22 6.53 22.95
N LEU A 558 -58.43 7.03 21.74
CA LEU A 558 -59.73 6.99 21.08
C LEU A 558 -60.09 5.56 20.66
N ALA A 559 -61.37 5.23 20.70
CA ALA A 559 -61.90 4.06 20.02
C ALA A 559 -62.00 4.32 18.51
N PRO A 560 -62.17 3.30 17.66
CA PRO A 560 -62.37 3.49 16.21
C PRO A 560 -63.46 4.54 15.90
N ALA A 561 -64.60 4.46 16.57
CA ALA A 561 -65.68 5.46 16.43
C ALA A 561 -65.29 6.87 16.94
N GLY A 562 -64.36 6.97 17.89
CA GLY A 562 -63.78 8.24 18.33
C GLY A 562 -62.87 8.84 17.26
N HIS A 563 -62.03 8.02 16.62
CA HIS A 563 -61.22 8.45 15.48
C HIS A 563 -62.08 8.98 14.33
N ASP A 564 -63.14 8.25 13.97
CA ASP A 564 -64.06 8.64 12.89
C ASP A 564 -64.81 9.95 13.18
N LYS A 565 -65.09 10.24 14.47
CA LYS A 565 -65.70 11.50 14.89
C LYS A 565 -64.74 12.68 14.81
N ILE A 566 -63.48 12.49 15.23
CA ILE A 566 -62.49 13.58 15.28
C ILE A 566 -61.94 13.91 13.89
N ALA A 567 -61.77 12.89 13.02
CA ALA A 567 -61.08 13.05 11.75
C ALA A 567 -61.62 14.15 10.82
N PRO A 568 -62.94 14.36 10.64
CA PRO A 568 -63.45 15.44 9.81
C PRO A 568 -63.09 16.83 10.36
N HIS A 569 -63.21 17.02 11.67
CA HIS A 569 -62.86 18.28 12.34
C HIS A 569 -61.37 18.57 12.24
N TYR A 570 -60.55 17.52 12.39
CA TYR A 570 -59.11 17.67 12.19
C TYR A 570 -58.76 18.01 10.74
N ALA A 571 -59.43 17.39 9.76
CA ALA A 571 -59.21 17.70 8.34
C ALA A 571 -59.51 19.18 8.04
N ASP A 572 -60.60 19.71 8.59
CA ASP A 572 -60.99 21.11 8.41
C ASP A 572 -60.00 22.06 9.09
N ALA A 573 -59.54 21.74 10.30
CA ALA A 573 -58.50 22.49 10.99
C ALA A 573 -57.16 22.46 10.23
N LEU A 574 -56.77 21.29 9.71
CA LEU A 574 -55.55 21.11 8.94
C LEU A 574 -55.60 21.90 7.62
N ARG A 575 -56.72 21.87 6.89
CA ARG A 575 -56.90 22.71 5.70
C ARG A 575 -56.84 24.20 6.04
N ALA A 576 -57.48 24.62 7.13
CA ALA A 576 -57.49 26.01 7.55
C ALA A 576 -56.08 26.54 7.87
N VAL A 577 -55.25 25.79 8.62
CA VAL A 577 -53.88 26.25 8.92
C VAL A 577 -52.97 26.22 7.71
N LEU A 578 -53.17 25.27 6.79
CA LEU A 578 -52.39 25.16 5.55
C LEU A 578 -52.85 26.12 4.43
N GLY A 579 -53.98 26.83 4.62
CA GLY A 579 -54.56 27.71 3.61
C GLY A 579 -55.10 26.97 2.37
N ARG A 580 -55.68 25.78 2.57
CA ARG A 580 -56.17 24.89 1.50
C ARG A 580 -57.69 24.74 1.47
#